data_AF-A0A3L7U9J5-F1
#
_entry.id   AF-A0A3L7U9J5-F1
#
_cell.length_a   1.000
_cell.length_b   1.000
_cell.length_c   1.000
_cell.angle_alpha   90.00
_cell.angle_beta   90.00
_cell.angle_gamma   90.00
#
_symmetry.space_group_name_H-M   'P 1'
#
loop_
_entity.id
_entity.type
_entity.pdbx_description
1 polymer ?
#
loop_
_entity_poly.entity_id
_entity_poly.type
_entity_poly.pdbx_seq_one_letter_code
_entity_poly.pdbx_strand_id
1 'polypeptide(L)'
;MAISGPSSYVPTTDEFIAHWGLADVALGAGNEMVLAGGVNLAGLTAKKGTLVTKRSLLQAKLTELEVVRGEIEIRKQTLLDLFGKFVDRVRSLYPGTKYERALPTAPGINDSLGVFTDPMDAAAALWQLIQDDPALPDILIMGVTQAQFALQSTELKTAYTTRTTLSVTASVTREERNDLQDEIYAILKNYRQALPTHFATGHAMSDSLPRLTPQPGSTPDAVTANGTWDAAQNKARLTFTLSEATDFDAYELRMTPGPDYSAEDDVVVASSTDIQSLEFLTDAGLSVSGVTASYKVYVKTTTGNEIGSNTVVLTRP
;
A
#
# COMPACT_ATOMS: atom_id res chain seq x y z
N MET A 1 17.29 17.25 4.47
CA MET A 1 17.04 15.90 3.95
C MET A 1 17.06 15.96 2.45
N ALA A 2 17.93 15.18 1.83
CA ALA A 2 18.00 15.08 0.38
C ALA A 2 17.09 13.97 -0.16
N ILE A 3 16.86 13.98 -1.48
CA ILE A 3 16.06 12.95 -2.13
C ILE A 3 16.86 11.64 -2.20
N SER A 4 16.41 10.63 -1.45
CA SER A 4 16.94 9.25 -1.42
C SER A 4 15.94 8.21 -1.96
N GLY A 5 14.68 8.61 -2.14
CA GLY A 5 13.59 7.77 -2.63
C GLY A 5 12.23 8.47 -2.55
N PRO A 6 11.13 7.84 -2.99
CA PRO A 6 9.81 8.47 -3.04
C PRO A 6 9.34 9.07 -1.70
N SER A 7 9.72 8.45 -0.59
CA SER A 7 9.34 8.89 0.74
C SER A 7 10.01 10.20 1.19
N SER A 8 11.21 10.49 0.67
CA SER A 8 11.98 11.70 0.99
C SER A 8 11.52 12.97 0.25
N TYR A 9 10.73 12.86 -0.83
CA TYR A 9 10.32 14.02 -1.62
C TYR A 9 9.58 15.09 -0.83
N VAL A 10 8.64 14.70 0.04
CA VAL A 10 7.85 15.64 0.85
C VAL A 10 8.74 16.40 1.84
N PRO A 11 9.52 15.74 2.73
CA PRO A 11 10.39 16.47 3.65
C PRO A 11 11.46 17.29 2.94
N THR A 12 12.05 16.82 1.83
CA THR A 12 12.97 17.65 1.04
C THR A 12 12.26 18.89 0.48
N THR A 13 11.06 18.74 -0.07
CA THR A 13 10.31 19.88 -0.62
C THR A 13 9.97 20.90 0.47
N ASP A 14 9.68 20.47 1.69
CA ASP A 14 9.44 21.36 2.83
C ASP A 14 10.66 22.21 3.19
N GLU A 15 11.87 21.64 3.16
CA GLU A 15 13.10 22.41 3.37
C GLU A 15 13.31 23.48 2.30
N PHE A 16 13.01 23.15 1.04
CA PHE A 16 13.08 24.09 -0.06
C PHE A 16 12.04 25.21 0.05
N ILE A 17 10.80 24.87 0.42
CA ILE A 17 9.73 25.84 0.67
C ILE A 17 10.13 26.81 1.79
N ALA A 18 10.66 26.28 2.90
CA ALA A 18 11.12 27.11 4.02
C ALA A 18 12.27 28.03 3.59
N HIS A 19 13.26 27.51 2.86
CA HIS A 19 14.38 28.30 2.37
C HIS A 19 13.96 29.37 1.35
N TRP A 20 13.05 29.04 0.43
CA TRP A 20 12.50 29.98 -0.54
C TRP A 20 11.73 31.11 0.15
N GLY A 21 10.93 30.82 1.18
CA GLY A 21 10.29 31.86 1.99
C GLY A 21 11.30 32.83 2.61
N LEU A 22 12.43 32.34 3.13
CA LEU A 22 13.49 33.19 3.68
C LEU A 22 14.22 34.00 2.58
N ALA A 23 14.44 33.39 1.41
CA ALA A 23 15.03 34.07 0.26
C ALA A 23 14.16 35.22 -0.24
N ASP A 24 12.85 35.01 -0.40
CA ASP A 24 11.91 36.06 -0.85
C ASP A 24 11.90 37.25 0.12
N VAL A 25 11.93 36.97 1.43
CA VAL A 25 12.08 38.02 2.46
C VAL A 25 13.40 38.79 2.29
N ALA A 26 14.50 38.11 2.00
CA ALA A 26 15.81 38.73 1.82
C ALA A 26 15.91 39.56 0.51
N LEU A 27 15.18 39.18 -0.54
CA LEU A 27 15.11 39.93 -1.81
C LEU A 27 14.23 41.17 -1.70
N GLY A 28 13.26 41.15 -0.78
CA GLY A 28 12.33 42.25 -0.54
C GLY A 28 11.16 42.27 -1.52
N ALA A 29 10.10 42.99 -1.12
CA ALA A 29 8.82 43.01 -1.84
C ALA A 29 8.97 43.49 -3.29
N GLY A 30 8.35 42.76 -4.23
CA GLY A 30 8.42 43.03 -5.67
C GLY A 30 9.64 42.43 -6.38
N ASN A 31 10.57 41.83 -5.63
CA ASN A 31 11.73 41.09 -6.15
C ASN A 31 11.69 39.61 -5.76
N GLU A 32 10.52 39.09 -5.36
CA GLU A 32 10.35 37.70 -5.00
C GLU A 32 10.80 36.79 -6.14
N MET A 33 11.38 35.66 -5.78
CA MET A 33 11.97 34.77 -6.75
C MET A 33 10.87 34.03 -7.53
N VAL A 34 10.93 34.13 -8.85
CA VAL A 34 10.04 33.44 -9.78
C VAL A 34 10.89 32.67 -10.79
N LEU A 35 10.67 31.37 -10.88
CA LEU A 35 11.37 30.51 -11.84
C LEU A 35 10.73 30.58 -13.22
N ALA A 36 11.45 30.05 -14.22
CA ALA A 36 10.94 29.88 -15.57
C ALA A 36 9.58 29.17 -15.58
N GLY A 37 8.66 29.63 -16.43
CA GLY A 37 7.28 29.15 -16.45
C GLY A 37 6.38 29.75 -15.38
N GLY A 38 6.84 30.76 -14.63
CA GLY A 38 6.03 31.47 -13.64
C GLY A 38 5.87 30.72 -12.31
N VAL A 39 6.71 29.72 -12.06
CA VAL A 39 6.65 28.93 -10.81
C VAL A 39 7.23 29.75 -9.66
N ASN A 40 6.42 30.00 -8.65
CA ASN A 40 6.79 30.67 -7.41
C ASN A 40 6.60 29.75 -6.19
N LEU A 41 6.88 30.26 -4.99
CA LEU A 41 6.72 29.54 -3.73
C LEU A 41 5.31 28.91 -3.55
N ALA A 42 4.26 29.65 -3.92
CA ALA A 42 2.89 29.15 -3.86
C ALA A 42 2.66 27.98 -4.82
N GLY A 43 3.21 28.06 -6.04
CA GLY A 43 3.16 26.99 -7.03
C GLY A 43 3.85 25.70 -6.55
N LEU A 44 5.04 25.81 -5.94
CA LEU A 44 5.73 24.65 -5.35
C LEU A 44 4.94 24.06 -4.17
N THR A 45 4.40 24.92 -3.31
CA THR A 45 3.56 24.50 -2.17
C THR A 45 2.32 23.73 -2.62
N ALA A 46 1.65 24.20 -3.68
CA ALA A 46 0.50 23.52 -4.27
C ALA A 46 0.87 22.14 -4.82
N LYS A 47 1.99 22.03 -5.56
CA LYS A 47 2.49 20.73 -6.06
C LYS A 47 2.83 19.76 -4.94
N LYS A 48 3.46 20.24 -3.84
CA LYS A 48 3.68 19.41 -2.64
C LYS A 48 2.35 18.89 -2.08
N GLY A 49 1.34 19.75 -1.99
CA GLY A 49 -0.01 19.36 -1.55
C GLY A 49 -0.59 18.23 -2.41
N THR A 50 -0.52 18.37 -3.74
CA THR A 50 -0.95 17.33 -4.68
C THR A 50 -0.15 16.03 -4.51
N LEU A 51 1.16 16.11 -4.28
CA LEU A 51 2.00 14.93 -4.05
C LEU A 51 1.57 14.17 -2.80
N VAL A 52 1.30 14.88 -1.70
CA VAL A 52 0.79 14.28 -0.45
C VAL A 52 -0.55 13.59 -0.69
N THR A 53 -1.47 14.24 -1.43
CA THR A 53 -2.76 13.62 -1.80
C THR A 53 -2.57 12.36 -2.64
N LYS A 54 -1.72 12.37 -3.68
CA LYS A 54 -1.48 11.20 -4.53
C LYS A 54 -0.85 10.04 -3.75
N ARG A 55 0.08 10.31 -2.83
CA ARG A 55 0.65 9.28 -1.93
C ARG A 55 -0.42 8.64 -1.04
N SER A 56 -1.28 9.46 -0.42
CA SER A 56 -2.38 8.96 0.41
C SER A 56 -3.38 8.12 -0.40
N LEU A 57 -3.73 8.57 -1.61
CA LEU A 57 -4.60 7.81 -2.52
C LEU A 57 -3.99 6.47 -2.92
N LEU A 58 -2.72 6.43 -3.28
CA LEU A 58 -2.03 5.19 -3.63
C LEU A 58 -2.04 4.20 -2.44
N GLN A 59 -1.71 4.69 -1.25
CA GLN A 59 -1.71 3.87 -0.03
C GLN A 59 -3.10 3.30 0.27
N ALA A 60 -4.15 4.11 0.13
CA ALA A 60 -5.53 3.67 0.29
C ALA A 60 -5.89 2.56 -0.72
N LYS A 61 -5.48 2.72 -1.99
CA LYS A 61 -5.75 1.72 -3.04
C LYS A 61 -5.01 0.40 -2.83
N LEU A 62 -3.75 0.46 -2.39
CA LEU A 62 -2.99 -0.74 -2.05
C LEU A 62 -3.58 -1.46 -0.83
N THR A 63 -4.05 -0.72 0.17
CA THR A 63 -4.70 -1.30 1.36
C THR A 63 -6.03 -1.95 0.99
N GLU A 64 -6.84 -1.28 0.17
CA GLU A 64 -8.12 -1.80 -0.35
C GLU A 64 -7.91 -3.08 -1.18
N LEU A 65 -6.80 -3.17 -1.92
CA LEU A 65 -6.42 -4.37 -2.67
C LEU A 65 -6.17 -5.56 -1.75
N GLU A 66 -5.50 -5.38 -0.62
CA GLU A 66 -5.28 -6.45 0.37
C GLU A 66 -6.57 -6.87 1.06
N VAL A 67 -7.47 -5.93 1.37
CA VAL A 67 -8.81 -6.25 1.89
C VAL A 67 -9.56 -7.15 0.91
N VAL A 68 -9.61 -6.77 -0.37
CA VAL A 68 -10.31 -7.56 -1.40
C VAL A 68 -9.63 -8.93 -1.62
N ARG A 69 -8.31 -9.05 -1.45
CA ARG A 69 -7.62 -10.36 -1.48
C ARG A 69 -8.14 -11.28 -0.37
N GLY A 70 -8.18 -10.79 0.87
CA GLY A 70 -8.73 -11.54 2.00
C GLY A 70 -10.21 -11.91 1.81
N GLU A 71 -11.02 -10.99 1.28
CA GLU A 71 -12.42 -11.27 0.97
C GLU A 71 -12.59 -12.38 -0.07
N ILE A 72 -11.77 -12.41 -1.12
CA ILE A 72 -11.79 -13.47 -2.14
C ILE A 72 -11.51 -14.83 -1.50
N GLU A 73 -10.51 -14.93 -0.62
CA GLU A 73 -10.15 -16.17 0.06
C GLU A 73 -11.30 -16.68 0.95
N ILE A 74 -11.87 -15.78 1.79
CA ILE A 74 -13.01 -16.12 2.66
C ILE A 74 -14.22 -16.57 1.84
N ARG A 75 -14.54 -15.87 0.75
CA ARG A 75 -15.69 -16.18 -0.12
C ARG A 75 -15.51 -17.51 -0.84
N LYS A 76 -14.30 -17.81 -1.33
CA LYS A 76 -13.98 -19.10 -1.92
C LYS A 76 -14.15 -20.24 -0.93
N GLN A 77 -13.63 -20.09 0.30
CA GLN A 77 -13.77 -21.11 1.33
C GLN A 77 -15.26 -21.36 1.64
N THR A 78 -16.01 -20.28 1.86
CA THR A 78 -17.45 -20.36 2.14
C THR A 78 -18.23 -21.06 1.02
N LEU A 79 -17.96 -20.69 -0.24
CA LEU A 79 -18.62 -21.31 -1.40
C LEU A 79 -18.25 -22.79 -1.55
N LEU A 80 -16.99 -23.16 -1.32
CA LEU A 80 -16.54 -24.54 -1.42
C LEU A 80 -17.22 -25.42 -0.36
N ASP A 81 -17.37 -24.91 0.87
CA ASP A 81 -18.08 -25.61 1.94
C ASP A 81 -19.56 -25.82 1.58
N LEU A 82 -20.25 -24.77 1.10
CA LEU A 82 -21.65 -24.87 0.66
C LEU A 82 -21.80 -25.82 -0.53
N PHE A 83 -20.88 -25.78 -1.49
CA PHE A 83 -20.84 -26.67 -2.64
C PHE A 83 -20.71 -28.14 -2.21
N GLY A 84 -19.79 -28.44 -1.29
CA GLY A 84 -19.63 -29.79 -0.75
C GLY A 84 -20.92 -30.30 -0.11
N LYS A 85 -21.59 -29.46 0.68
CA LYS A 85 -22.90 -29.81 1.28
C LYS A 85 -23.99 -30.02 0.24
N PHE A 86 -24.01 -29.25 -0.85
CA PHE A 86 -24.94 -29.45 -1.96
C PHE A 86 -24.73 -30.82 -2.61
N VAL A 87 -23.49 -31.14 -2.97
CA VAL A 87 -23.11 -32.41 -3.58
C VAL A 87 -23.53 -33.59 -2.69
N ASP A 88 -23.20 -33.53 -1.40
CA ASP A 88 -23.56 -34.58 -0.44
C ASP A 88 -25.09 -34.74 -0.31
N ARG A 89 -25.82 -33.63 -0.33
CA ARG A 89 -27.28 -33.63 -0.24
C ARG A 89 -27.92 -34.26 -1.48
N VAL A 90 -27.41 -33.95 -2.67
CA VAL A 90 -27.90 -34.55 -3.93
C VAL A 90 -27.63 -36.04 -3.95
N ARG A 91 -26.43 -36.47 -3.58
CA ARG A 91 -26.08 -37.91 -3.48
C ARG A 91 -26.94 -38.65 -2.46
N SER A 92 -27.29 -37.99 -1.34
CA SER A 92 -28.11 -38.59 -0.30
C SER A 92 -29.59 -38.68 -0.66
N LEU A 93 -30.17 -37.65 -1.30
CA LEU A 93 -31.61 -37.59 -1.58
C LEU A 93 -31.97 -38.18 -2.94
N TYR A 94 -31.06 -38.14 -3.92
CA TYR A 94 -31.32 -38.50 -5.30
C TYR A 94 -30.33 -39.53 -5.86
N PRO A 95 -30.01 -40.62 -5.13
CA PRO A 95 -29.04 -41.61 -5.60
C PRO A 95 -29.51 -42.30 -6.89
N GLY A 96 -28.58 -42.50 -7.83
CA GLY A 96 -28.79 -43.14 -9.12
C GLY A 96 -29.54 -42.29 -10.16
N THR A 97 -29.98 -41.08 -9.81
CA THR A 97 -30.79 -40.22 -10.69
C THR A 97 -29.95 -39.46 -11.72
N LYS A 98 -30.62 -38.77 -12.66
CA LYS A 98 -29.97 -37.83 -13.59
C LYS A 98 -29.29 -36.66 -12.87
N TYR A 99 -29.80 -36.26 -11.70
CA TYR A 99 -29.28 -35.12 -10.96
C TYR A 99 -27.94 -35.43 -10.31
N GLU A 100 -27.79 -36.62 -9.71
CA GLU A 100 -26.50 -37.07 -9.17
C GLU A 100 -25.42 -37.16 -10.26
N ARG A 101 -25.78 -37.68 -11.44
CA ARG A 101 -24.84 -37.79 -12.58
C ARG A 101 -24.47 -36.43 -13.19
N ALA A 102 -25.29 -35.41 -12.97
CA ALA A 102 -25.06 -34.04 -13.44
C ALA A 102 -24.25 -33.20 -12.45
N LEU A 103 -23.84 -33.75 -11.30
CA LEU A 103 -23.07 -33.01 -10.31
C LEU A 103 -21.73 -32.53 -10.89
N PRO A 104 -21.41 -31.23 -10.80
CA PRO A 104 -20.12 -30.71 -11.22
C PRO A 104 -18.99 -31.20 -10.30
N THR A 105 -17.77 -31.16 -10.80
CA THR A 105 -16.57 -31.49 -10.01
C THR A 105 -16.15 -30.29 -9.17
N ALA A 106 -15.78 -30.53 -7.91
CA ALA A 106 -15.32 -29.46 -7.02
C ALA A 106 -14.04 -28.81 -7.56
N PRO A 107 -13.96 -27.47 -7.61
CA PRO A 107 -12.72 -26.78 -7.94
C PRO A 107 -11.74 -26.83 -6.75
N GLY A 108 -10.47 -26.56 -7.02
CA GLY A 108 -9.47 -26.29 -5.99
C GLY A 108 -9.60 -24.86 -5.44
N ILE A 109 -9.30 -24.67 -4.15
CA ILE A 109 -9.37 -23.34 -3.51
C ILE A 109 -8.45 -22.29 -4.17
N ASN A 110 -7.33 -22.74 -4.73
CA ASN A 110 -6.33 -21.90 -5.39
C ASN A 110 -6.60 -21.68 -6.88
N ASP A 111 -7.70 -22.21 -7.42
CA ASP A 111 -8.00 -22.09 -8.85
C ASP A 111 -8.32 -20.64 -9.24
N SER A 112 -8.06 -20.31 -10.51
CA SER A 112 -8.42 -19.01 -11.07
C SER A 112 -9.93 -18.77 -11.06
N LEU A 113 -10.37 -17.50 -11.20
CA LEU A 113 -11.78 -17.12 -11.12
C LEU A 113 -12.70 -18.04 -11.94
N GLY A 114 -12.47 -18.18 -13.25
CA GLY A 114 -13.34 -18.96 -14.13
C GLY A 114 -13.39 -20.43 -13.70
N VAL A 115 -12.23 -21.04 -13.48
CA VAL A 115 -12.12 -22.45 -13.04
C VAL A 115 -12.85 -22.67 -11.71
N PHE A 116 -12.82 -21.69 -10.80
CA PHE A 116 -13.52 -21.77 -9.53
C PHE A 116 -15.03 -21.54 -9.66
N THR A 117 -15.47 -20.53 -10.43
CA THR A 117 -16.89 -20.13 -10.47
C THR A 117 -17.74 -20.96 -11.42
N ASP A 118 -17.17 -21.55 -12.48
CA ASP A 118 -17.95 -22.34 -13.44
C ASP A 118 -18.62 -23.55 -12.78
N PRO A 119 -17.94 -24.33 -11.90
CA PRO A 119 -18.61 -25.38 -11.13
C PRO A 119 -19.68 -24.86 -10.16
N MET A 120 -19.48 -23.67 -9.58
CA MET A 120 -20.44 -23.06 -8.66
C MET A 120 -21.73 -22.66 -9.39
N ASP A 121 -21.60 -22.05 -10.57
CA ASP A 121 -22.75 -21.70 -11.39
C ASP A 121 -23.48 -22.94 -11.89
N ALA A 122 -22.74 -23.99 -12.29
CA ALA A 122 -23.33 -25.27 -12.68
C ALA A 122 -24.09 -25.92 -11.52
N ALA A 123 -23.55 -25.88 -10.30
CA ALA A 123 -24.23 -26.37 -9.10
C ALA A 123 -25.48 -25.55 -8.79
N ALA A 124 -25.42 -24.22 -8.89
CA ALA A 124 -26.57 -23.35 -8.68
C ALA A 124 -27.69 -23.63 -9.69
N ALA A 125 -27.34 -23.85 -10.97
CA ALA A 125 -28.28 -24.22 -12.02
C ALA A 125 -28.90 -25.61 -11.77
N LEU A 126 -28.10 -26.59 -11.38
CA LEU A 126 -28.58 -27.92 -11.04
C LEU A 126 -29.51 -27.89 -9.82
N TRP A 127 -29.20 -27.10 -8.80
CA TRP A 127 -30.07 -26.91 -7.64
C TRP A 127 -31.41 -26.32 -8.07
N GLN A 128 -31.41 -25.29 -8.93
CA GLN A 128 -32.66 -24.72 -9.44
C GLN A 128 -33.50 -25.77 -10.18
N LEU A 129 -32.87 -26.59 -11.04
CA LEU A 129 -33.57 -27.67 -11.75
C LEU A 129 -34.20 -28.70 -10.82
N ILE A 130 -33.59 -28.95 -9.65
CA ILE A 130 -34.17 -29.86 -8.63
C ILE A 130 -35.36 -29.18 -7.94
N GLN A 131 -35.29 -27.89 -7.62
CA GLN A 131 -36.39 -27.14 -7.00
C GLN A 131 -37.59 -26.97 -7.94
N ASP A 132 -37.34 -26.86 -9.24
CA ASP A 132 -38.37 -26.73 -10.26
C ASP A 132 -39.10 -28.07 -10.53
N ASP A 133 -38.61 -29.19 -10.00
CA ASP A 133 -39.22 -30.51 -10.15
C ASP A 133 -40.22 -30.78 -9.00
N PRO A 134 -41.55 -30.65 -9.23
CA PRO A 134 -42.55 -30.75 -8.15
C PRO A 134 -42.66 -32.16 -7.56
N ALA A 135 -42.03 -33.17 -8.18
CA ALA A 135 -42.00 -34.53 -7.66
C ALA A 135 -40.89 -34.73 -6.61
N LEU A 136 -40.00 -33.76 -6.42
CA LEU A 136 -38.86 -33.85 -5.52
C LEU A 136 -39.03 -32.95 -4.30
N PRO A 137 -38.49 -33.35 -3.14
CA PRO A 137 -38.45 -32.48 -1.97
C PRO A 137 -37.47 -31.32 -2.17
N ASP A 138 -37.79 -30.17 -1.58
CA ASP A 138 -36.88 -29.02 -1.60
C ASP A 138 -35.54 -29.35 -0.93
N ILE A 139 -34.45 -28.91 -1.57
CA ILE A 139 -33.13 -28.88 -0.96
C ILE A 139 -32.95 -27.53 -0.27
N LEU A 140 -32.64 -27.58 1.04
CA LEU A 140 -32.12 -26.47 1.81
C LEU A 140 -30.77 -26.88 2.43
N ILE A 141 -29.76 -26.03 2.32
CA ILE A 141 -28.40 -26.34 2.80
C ILE A 141 -28.07 -25.39 3.93
N MET A 142 -28.06 -25.88 5.18
CA MET A 142 -27.70 -25.06 6.35
C MET A 142 -28.50 -23.75 6.46
N GLY A 143 -29.77 -23.73 6.01
CA GLY A 143 -30.59 -22.52 5.97
C GLY A 143 -30.35 -21.60 4.77
N VAL A 144 -29.40 -21.93 3.88
CA VAL A 144 -29.08 -21.22 2.65
C VAL A 144 -29.98 -21.73 1.52
N THR A 145 -30.59 -20.80 0.78
CA THR A 145 -31.38 -21.07 -0.42
C THR A 145 -30.51 -21.09 -1.67
N GLN A 146 -31.02 -21.65 -2.77
CA GLN A 146 -30.37 -21.61 -4.09
C GLN A 146 -30.00 -20.17 -4.47
N ALA A 147 -30.93 -19.22 -4.28
CA ALA A 147 -30.72 -17.83 -4.64
C ALA A 147 -29.58 -17.19 -3.84
N GLN A 148 -29.46 -17.53 -2.55
CA GLN A 148 -28.36 -17.05 -1.71
C GLN A 148 -27.01 -17.65 -2.11
N PHE A 149 -26.97 -18.92 -2.50
CA PHE A 149 -25.76 -19.56 -3.02
C PHE A 149 -25.31 -18.91 -4.36
N ALA A 150 -26.25 -18.68 -5.29
CA ALA A 150 -25.98 -17.99 -6.55
C ALA A 150 -25.51 -16.53 -6.33
N LEU A 151 -26.07 -15.85 -5.32
CA LEU A 151 -25.62 -14.52 -4.92
C LEU A 151 -24.16 -14.54 -4.46
N GLN A 152 -23.75 -15.50 -3.63
CA GLN A 152 -22.35 -15.61 -3.20
C GLN A 152 -21.37 -15.83 -4.37
N SER A 153 -21.74 -16.64 -5.38
CA SER A 153 -20.94 -16.78 -6.62
C SER A 153 -20.80 -15.44 -7.35
N THR A 154 -21.89 -14.67 -7.44
CA THR A 154 -21.91 -13.34 -8.07
C THR A 154 -21.07 -12.31 -7.30
N GLU A 155 -21.12 -12.34 -5.97
CA GLU A 155 -20.31 -11.48 -5.11
C GLU A 155 -18.81 -11.82 -5.23
N LEU A 156 -18.45 -13.10 -5.38
CA LEU A 156 -17.07 -13.51 -5.66
C LEU A 156 -16.56 -12.92 -6.99
N LYS A 157 -17.35 -13.01 -8.07
CA LYS A 157 -17.02 -12.40 -9.37
C LYS A 157 -16.84 -10.88 -9.28
N THR A 158 -17.71 -10.23 -8.51
CA THR A 158 -17.61 -8.79 -8.21
C THR A 158 -16.29 -8.48 -7.50
N ALA A 159 -15.91 -9.26 -6.48
CA ALA A 159 -14.66 -9.06 -5.75
C ALA A 159 -13.42 -9.16 -6.66
N TYR A 160 -13.38 -10.13 -7.59
CA TYR A 160 -12.31 -10.23 -8.59
C TYR A 160 -12.26 -9.04 -9.56
N THR A 161 -13.42 -8.53 -9.96
CA THR A 161 -13.52 -7.33 -10.81
C THR A 161 -12.99 -6.11 -10.07
N THR A 162 -13.39 -5.93 -8.80
CA THR A 162 -12.90 -4.88 -7.90
C THR A 162 -11.38 -4.96 -7.75
N ARG A 163 -10.83 -6.16 -7.48
CA ARG A 163 -9.38 -6.37 -7.38
C ARG A 163 -8.65 -5.90 -8.65
N THR A 164 -9.16 -6.26 -9.82
CA THR A 164 -8.54 -5.89 -11.11
C THR A 164 -8.56 -4.37 -11.30
N THR A 165 -9.70 -3.73 -11.06
CA THR A 165 -9.86 -2.28 -11.15
C THR A 165 -8.94 -1.54 -10.19
N LEU A 166 -8.84 -2.00 -8.93
CA LEU A 166 -7.94 -1.42 -7.94
C LEU A 166 -6.48 -1.55 -8.34
N SER A 167 -6.08 -2.71 -8.87
CA SER A 167 -4.70 -2.93 -9.34
C SER A 167 -4.31 -1.96 -10.45
N VAL A 168 -5.18 -1.77 -11.44
CA VAL A 168 -4.93 -0.83 -12.55
C VAL A 168 -4.92 0.62 -12.03
N THR A 169 -5.89 0.98 -11.20
CA THR A 169 -5.98 2.34 -10.62
C THR A 169 -4.78 2.67 -9.75
N ALA A 170 -4.28 1.70 -8.96
CA ALA A 170 -3.05 1.87 -8.18
C ALA A 170 -1.84 2.08 -9.09
N SER A 171 -1.74 1.35 -10.20
CA SER A 171 -0.68 1.56 -11.20
C SER A 171 -0.71 2.96 -11.79
N VAL A 172 -1.87 3.43 -12.25
CA VAL A 172 -2.02 4.79 -12.80
C VAL A 172 -1.68 5.85 -11.76
N THR A 173 -2.17 5.69 -10.53
CA THR A 173 -1.89 6.64 -9.44
C THR A 173 -0.40 6.71 -9.10
N ARG A 174 0.32 5.59 -9.23
CA ARG A 174 1.77 5.53 -9.07
C ARG A 174 2.49 6.34 -10.15
N GLU A 175 2.14 6.14 -11.42
CA GLU A 175 2.73 6.92 -12.51
C GLU A 175 2.45 8.42 -12.37
N GLU A 176 1.20 8.82 -12.06
CA GLU A 176 0.86 10.23 -11.82
C GLU A 176 1.65 10.84 -10.65
N ARG A 177 1.96 10.05 -9.62
CA ARG A 177 2.82 10.48 -8.51
C ARG A 177 4.26 10.66 -8.98
N ASN A 178 4.77 9.74 -9.79
CA ASN A 178 6.14 9.76 -10.29
C ASN A 178 6.37 10.93 -11.25
N ASP A 179 5.42 11.19 -12.16
CA ASP A 179 5.41 12.38 -13.01
C ASP A 179 5.49 13.67 -12.17
N LEU A 180 4.70 13.75 -11.11
CA LEU A 180 4.72 14.91 -10.21
C LEU A 180 6.03 15.04 -9.43
N GLN A 181 6.65 13.91 -9.06
CA GLN A 181 7.97 13.90 -8.44
C GLN A 181 9.04 14.43 -9.39
N ASP A 182 9.01 14.04 -10.66
CA ASP A 182 9.93 14.54 -11.69
C ASP A 182 9.76 16.05 -11.91
N GLU A 183 8.51 16.53 -11.96
CA GLU A 183 8.21 17.96 -12.03
C GLU A 183 8.76 18.73 -10.81
N ILE A 184 8.53 18.23 -9.60
CA ILE A 184 9.03 18.83 -8.36
C ILE A 184 10.56 18.83 -8.39
N TYR A 185 11.20 17.72 -8.74
CA TYR A 185 12.64 17.61 -8.82
C TYR A 185 13.23 18.68 -9.75
N ALA A 186 12.65 18.87 -10.93
CA ALA A 186 13.06 19.90 -11.88
C ALA A 186 12.93 21.32 -11.28
N ILE A 187 11.85 21.61 -10.56
CA ILE A 187 11.65 22.89 -9.87
C ILE A 187 12.72 23.10 -8.79
N LEU A 188 12.97 22.10 -7.93
CA LEU A 188 13.98 22.21 -6.86
C LEU A 188 15.39 22.39 -7.45
N LYS A 189 15.70 21.71 -8.56
CA LYS A 189 16.96 21.88 -9.27
C LYS A 189 17.10 23.30 -9.84
N ASN A 190 16.06 23.81 -10.51
CA ASN A 190 16.05 25.15 -11.08
C ASN A 190 16.18 26.22 -9.99
N TYR A 191 15.52 26.02 -8.84
CA TYR A 191 15.68 26.88 -7.67
C TYR A 191 17.14 27.01 -7.24
N ARG A 192 17.84 25.88 -7.08
CA ARG A 192 19.26 25.87 -6.70
C ARG A 192 20.16 26.58 -7.70
N GLN A 193 19.81 26.57 -8.98
CA GLN A 193 20.58 27.22 -10.04
C GLN A 193 20.28 28.72 -10.12
N ALA A 194 19.03 29.12 -9.93
CA ALA A 194 18.60 30.51 -10.03
C ALA A 194 18.97 31.32 -8.78
N LEU A 195 18.76 30.79 -7.58
CA LEU A 195 18.91 31.57 -6.35
C LEU A 195 20.25 32.30 -6.22
N PRO A 196 21.42 31.66 -6.50
CA PRO A 196 22.71 32.33 -6.37
C PRO A 196 22.89 33.53 -7.31
N THR A 197 22.12 33.64 -8.41
CA THR A 197 22.22 34.78 -9.33
C THR A 197 21.57 36.05 -8.77
N HIS A 198 20.75 35.92 -7.71
CA HIS A 198 20.09 37.05 -7.07
C HIS A 198 20.88 37.65 -5.90
N PHE A 199 21.95 36.99 -5.46
CA PHE A 199 22.76 37.43 -4.32
C PHE A 199 24.23 37.59 -4.71
N ALA A 200 24.96 38.40 -3.95
CA ALA A 200 26.41 38.47 -4.09
C ALA A 200 27.07 37.12 -3.75
N THR A 201 28.23 36.84 -4.33
CA THR A 201 29.01 35.63 -4.03
C THR A 201 29.32 35.55 -2.53
N GLY A 202 29.09 34.38 -1.91
CA GLY A 202 29.29 34.16 -0.46
C GLY A 202 28.17 34.71 0.42
N HIS A 203 27.02 35.07 -0.16
CA HIS A 203 25.85 35.44 0.62
C HIS A 203 25.25 34.22 1.31
N ALA A 204 24.85 34.37 2.58
CA ALA A 204 24.35 33.29 3.42
C ALA A 204 23.23 32.45 2.76
N MET A 205 22.29 33.09 2.05
CA MET A 205 21.20 32.37 1.33
C MET A 205 21.70 31.47 0.19
N SER A 206 22.83 31.79 -0.43
CA SER A 206 23.42 30.91 -1.46
C SER A 206 24.13 29.72 -0.80
N ASP A 207 24.77 29.96 0.35
CA ASP A 207 25.53 28.94 1.07
C ASP A 207 24.64 27.96 1.84
N SER A 208 23.43 28.39 2.26
CA SER A 208 22.44 27.58 2.98
C SER A 208 21.49 26.78 2.09
N LEU A 209 21.72 26.74 0.77
CA LEU A 209 20.81 26.09 -0.18
C LEU A 209 20.52 24.61 0.18
N PRO A 210 19.24 24.22 0.40
CA PRO A 210 18.86 22.86 0.73
C PRO A 210 19.29 21.87 -0.35
N ARG A 211 19.80 20.71 0.07
CA ARG A 211 20.42 19.74 -0.84
C ARG A 211 19.37 18.91 -1.58
N LEU A 212 19.62 18.69 -2.86
CA LEU A 212 18.76 17.84 -3.69
C LEU A 212 19.15 16.35 -3.56
N THR A 213 20.44 16.05 -3.43
CA THR A 213 20.99 14.70 -3.30
C THR A 213 21.84 14.57 -2.03
N PRO A 214 21.92 13.37 -1.42
CA PRO A 214 22.74 13.14 -0.22
C PRO A 214 24.19 13.55 -0.42
N GLN A 215 24.87 13.88 0.67
CA GLN A 215 26.31 14.14 0.60
C GLN A 215 27.06 12.84 0.32
N PRO A 216 28.20 12.90 -0.41
CA PRO A 216 29.15 11.79 -0.42
C PRO A 216 29.50 11.43 1.03
N GLY A 217 29.30 10.17 1.39
CA GLY A 217 29.47 9.68 2.76
C GLY A 217 29.30 8.17 2.82
N SER A 218 29.54 7.59 4.00
CA SER A 218 29.27 6.17 4.21
C SER A 218 27.77 5.95 4.36
N THR A 219 27.22 4.99 3.62
CA THR A 219 25.91 4.44 3.97
C THR A 219 26.05 3.76 5.34
N PRO A 220 25.12 3.98 6.29
CA PRO A 220 25.16 3.28 7.57
C PRO A 220 24.96 1.77 7.36
N ASP A 221 25.32 0.97 8.37
CA ASP A 221 24.98 -0.44 8.38
C ASP A 221 23.48 -0.65 8.65
N ALA A 222 22.91 -1.67 8.00
CA ALA A 222 21.51 -1.99 8.19
C ALA A 222 21.27 -2.63 9.56
N VAL A 223 20.23 -2.18 10.24
CA VAL A 223 19.73 -2.87 11.45
C VAL A 223 19.00 -4.15 11.07
N THR A 224 19.00 -5.12 11.98
CA THR A 224 18.17 -6.32 11.86
C THR A 224 16.85 -6.08 12.57
N ALA A 225 15.74 -6.21 11.84
CA ALA A 225 14.40 -6.01 12.37
C ALA A 225 13.66 -7.36 12.53
N ASN A 226 12.87 -7.46 13.59
CA ASN A 226 11.93 -8.54 13.86
C ASN A 226 10.55 -7.95 14.11
N GLY A 227 9.50 -8.72 13.85
CA GLY A 227 8.13 -8.28 14.09
C GLY A 227 7.25 -9.39 14.63
N THR A 228 6.33 -9.01 15.51
CA THR A 228 5.26 -9.86 16.01
C THR A 228 3.96 -9.07 16.10
N TRP A 229 2.83 -9.78 16.10
CA TRP A 229 1.55 -9.17 16.42
C TRP A 229 1.36 -9.10 17.94
N ASP A 230 1.15 -7.91 18.47
CA ASP A 230 0.80 -7.68 19.86
C ASP A 230 -0.72 -7.66 20.03
N ALA A 231 -1.27 -8.76 20.53
CA ALA A 231 -2.72 -8.91 20.75
C ALA A 231 -3.27 -8.00 21.85
N ALA A 232 -2.46 -7.60 22.83
CA ALA A 232 -2.91 -6.73 23.92
C ALA A 232 -3.09 -5.29 23.45
N GLN A 233 -2.23 -4.85 22.54
CA GLN A 233 -2.28 -3.51 21.96
C GLN A 233 -3.00 -3.45 20.61
N ASN A 234 -3.32 -4.60 20.01
CA ASN A 234 -3.91 -4.74 18.68
C ASN A 234 -3.07 -4.02 17.61
N LYS A 235 -1.74 -4.20 17.68
CA LYS A 235 -0.74 -3.55 16.83
C LYS A 235 0.37 -4.52 16.45
N ALA A 236 1.02 -4.28 15.32
CA ALA A 236 2.34 -4.84 15.03
C ALA A 236 3.39 -4.21 15.95
N ARG A 237 4.19 -5.05 16.59
CA ARG A 237 5.38 -4.68 17.36
C ARG A 237 6.60 -5.03 16.55
N LEU A 238 7.40 -4.04 16.20
CA LEU A 238 8.68 -4.22 15.52
C LEU A 238 9.81 -3.84 16.45
N THR A 239 10.77 -4.75 16.61
CA THR A 239 12.00 -4.52 17.38
C THR A 239 13.20 -4.66 16.47
N PHE A 240 14.27 -3.93 16.75
CA PHE A 240 15.45 -3.91 15.89
C PHE A 240 16.75 -3.69 16.67
N THR A 241 17.87 -4.04 16.04
CA THR A 241 19.20 -3.86 16.63
C THR A 241 19.60 -2.38 16.66
N LEU A 242 20.46 -2.01 17.61
CA LEU A 242 21.04 -0.67 17.68
C LEU A 242 21.93 -0.40 16.46
N SER A 243 21.85 0.80 15.89
CA SER A 243 22.76 1.30 14.86
C SER A 243 24.11 1.69 15.47
N GLU A 244 25.20 1.36 14.78
CA GLU A 244 26.57 1.76 15.15
C GLU A 244 27.03 3.03 14.42
N ALA A 245 26.16 3.66 13.62
CA ALA A 245 26.51 4.86 12.87
C ALA A 245 26.84 6.03 13.80
N THR A 246 28.06 6.57 13.68
CA THR A 246 28.53 7.71 14.48
C THR A 246 27.82 9.02 14.12
N ASP A 247 27.28 9.10 12.91
CA ASP A 247 26.54 10.23 12.36
C ASP A 247 25.03 9.95 12.27
N PHE A 248 24.50 9.12 13.18
CA PHE A 248 23.07 8.81 13.30
C PHE A 248 22.21 10.07 13.39
N ASP A 249 21.09 10.05 12.66
CA ASP A 249 20.06 11.10 12.66
C ASP A 249 18.73 10.55 13.20
N ALA A 250 18.22 9.48 12.59
CA ALA A 250 16.95 8.89 12.97
C ALA A 250 16.80 7.44 12.52
N TYR A 251 15.87 6.73 13.17
CA TYR A 251 15.20 5.58 12.61
C TYR A 251 13.89 5.98 11.95
N GLU A 252 13.54 5.34 10.84
CA GLU A 252 12.22 5.43 10.22
C GLU A 252 11.63 4.05 9.97
N LEU A 253 10.45 3.81 10.53
CA LEU A 253 9.64 2.66 10.14
C LEU A 253 8.90 3.00 8.85
N ARG A 254 9.17 2.23 7.80
CA ARG A 254 8.47 2.31 6.52
C ARG A 254 7.65 1.06 6.26
N MET A 255 6.51 1.23 5.60
CA MET A 255 5.55 0.17 5.33
C MET A 255 5.06 0.20 3.88
N THR A 256 4.81 -0.99 3.33
CA THR A 256 4.05 -1.22 2.10
C THR A 256 2.90 -2.19 2.40
N PRO A 257 1.66 -1.92 1.97
CA PRO A 257 0.58 -2.91 2.08
C PRO A 257 0.89 -4.17 1.28
N GLY A 258 0.54 -5.33 1.84
CA GLY A 258 0.77 -6.63 1.24
C GLY A 258 2.08 -7.30 1.67
N PRO A 259 2.33 -8.52 1.19
CA PRO A 259 3.46 -9.36 1.60
C PRO A 259 4.79 -8.97 0.95
N ASP A 260 4.76 -8.14 -0.10
CA ASP A 260 5.93 -7.75 -0.86
C ASP A 260 6.29 -6.29 -0.56
N TYR A 261 7.44 -6.09 0.06
CA TYR A 261 7.94 -4.73 0.31
C TYR A 261 8.36 -4.05 -0.99
N SER A 262 7.94 -2.80 -1.18
CA SER A 262 8.33 -1.97 -2.30
C SER A 262 8.82 -0.62 -1.79
N ALA A 263 10.12 -0.34 -1.95
CA ALA A 263 10.68 0.98 -1.62
C ALA A 263 10.04 2.11 -2.47
N GLU A 264 9.45 1.75 -3.61
CA GLU A 264 8.74 2.68 -4.48
C GLU A 264 7.37 3.09 -3.90
N ASP A 265 6.74 2.21 -3.14
CA ASP A 265 5.40 2.42 -2.56
C ASP A 265 5.43 2.62 -1.05
N ASP A 266 6.62 2.71 -0.47
CA ASP A 266 6.75 2.82 0.96
C ASP A 266 6.27 4.17 1.51
N VAL A 267 5.71 4.08 2.71
CA VAL A 267 5.30 5.24 3.49
C VAL A 267 5.95 5.16 4.86
N VAL A 268 6.45 6.30 5.32
CA VAL A 268 6.94 6.44 6.69
C VAL A 268 5.73 6.44 7.61
N VAL A 269 5.69 5.50 8.56
CA VAL A 269 4.58 5.33 9.51
C VAL A 269 4.97 5.69 10.94
N ALA A 270 6.27 5.65 11.26
CA ALA A 270 6.82 6.13 12.51
C ALA A 270 8.30 6.53 12.31
N SER A 271 8.79 7.41 13.17
CA SER A 271 10.18 7.84 13.19
C SER A 271 10.65 8.07 14.63
N SER A 272 11.93 7.86 14.89
CA SER A 272 12.54 8.15 16.19
C SER A 272 13.93 8.72 16.00
N THR A 273 14.22 9.86 16.63
CA THR A 273 15.56 10.47 16.67
C THR A 273 16.38 10.00 17.87
N ASP A 274 15.78 9.18 18.74
CA ASP A 274 16.50 8.57 19.85
C ASP A 274 17.11 7.24 19.39
N ILE A 275 18.44 7.18 19.35
CA ILE A 275 19.16 5.97 18.93
C ILE A 275 18.86 4.77 19.84
N GLN A 276 18.46 4.99 21.10
CA GLN A 276 18.10 3.94 22.06
C GLN A 276 16.65 3.44 21.88
N SER A 277 15.86 4.09 21.03
CA SER A 277 14.49 3.68 20.72
C SER A 277 14.51 2.52 19.72
N LEU A 278 14.48 1.29 20.23
CA LEU A 278 14.60 0.05 19.45
C LEU A 278 13.26 -0.65 19.19
N GLU A 279 12.16 0.09 19.32
CA GLU A 279 10.81 -0.44 19.15
C GLU A 279 9.89 0.54 18.41
N PHE A 280 9.10 0.00 17.50
CA PHE A 280 7.94 0.68 16.93
C PHE A 280 6.67 -0.16 17.13
N LEU A 281 5.56 0.53 17.42
CA LEU A 281 4.23 -0.05 17.52
C LEU A 281 3.31 0.60 16.50
N THR A 282 2.73 -0.18 15.59
CA THR A 282 1.89 0.36 14.51
C THR A 282 0.77 -0.60 14.12
N ASP A 283 -0.37 -0.07 13.71
CA ASP A 283 -1.46 -0.78 13.02
C ASP A 283 -1.54 -0.41 11.54
N ALA A 284 -0.61 0.41 11.06
CA ALA A 284 -0.62 0.91 9.69
C ALA A 284 -0.47 -0.26 8.70
N GLY A 285 -1.41 -0.39 7.77
CA GLY A 285 -1.45 -1.50 6.81
C GLY A 285 -2.11 -2.77 7.36
N LEU A 286 -2.61 -2.78 8.60
CA LEU A 286 -3.22 -3.94 9.27
C LEU A 286 -4.64 -3.64 9.77
N SER A 287 -5.45 -3.00 8.92
CA SER A 287 -6.76 -2.44 9.29
C SER A 287 -7.81 -3.48 9.69
N VAL A 288 -7.73 -4.72 9.17
CA VAL A 288 -8.64 -5.83 9.50
C VAL A 288 -7.88 -7.15 9.59
N SER A 289 -8.47 -8.16 10.25
CA SER A 289 -7.93 -9.53 10.32
C SER A 289 -7.76 -10.12 8.91
N GLY A 290 -6.68 -10.89 8.72
CA GLY A 290 -6.26 -11.47 7.44
C GLY A 290 -5.45 -10.54 6.54
N VAL A 291 -5.46 -9.22 6.77
CA VAL A 291 -4.64 -8.29 5.98
C VAL A 291 -3.17 -8.41 6.36
N THR A 292 -2.32 -8.37 5.34
CA THR A 292 -0.86 -8.46 5.45
C THR A 292 -0.22 -7.13 5.09
N ALA A 293 0.86 -6.78 5.79
CA ALA A 293 1.71 -5.63 5.48
C ALA A 293 3.19 -5.99 5.66
N SER A 294 4.04 -5.30 4.90
CA SER A 294 5.49 -5.46 4.91
C SER A 294 6.16 -4.20 5.43
N TYR A 295 7.16 -4.39 6.28
CA TYR A 295 7.84 -3.30 6.98
C TYR A 295 9.36 -3.39 6.83
N LYS A 296 10.01 -2.23 6.89
CA LYS A 296 11.44 -2.10 7.09
C LYS A 296 11.75 -0.94 8.02
N VAL A 297 12.79 -1.08 8.82
CA VAL A 297 13.35 0.01 9.62
C VAL A 297 14.55 0.57 8.89
N TYR A 298 14.52 1.86 8.60
CA TYR A 298 15.63 2.58 7.97
C TYR A 298 16.47 3.25 9.05
N VAL A 299 17.78 3.11 8.93
CA VAL A 299 18.75 3.95 9.63
C VAL A 299 19.08 5.12 8.74
N LYS A 300 19.03 6.33 9.30
CA LYS A 300 19.36 7.57 8.60
C LYS A 300 20.51 8.26 9.29
N THR A 301 21.40 8.82 8.48
CA THR A 301 22.51 9.63 8.98
C THR A 301 22.30 11.11 8.70
N THR A 302 23.03 11.95 9.42
CA THR A 302 23.01 13.42 9.25
C THR A 302 23.48 13.87 7.86
N THR A 303 24.19 13.00 7.13
CA THR A 303 24.59 13.23 5.73
C THR A 303 23.47 12.93 4.73
N GLY A 304 22.34 12.39 5.19
CA GLY A 304 21.17 12.01 4.38
C GLY A 304 21.30 10.64 3.72
N ASN A 305 22.33 9.86 4.09
CA ASN A 305 22.44 8.47 3.65
C ASN A 305 21.54 7.58 4.51
N GLU A 306 20.94 6.58 3.88
CA GLU A 306 20.02 5.68 4.58
C GLU A 306 20.11 4.25 4.04
N ILE A 307 19.77 3.29 4.90
CA ILE A 307 19.60 1.90 4.50
C ILE A 307 18.47 1.24 5.28
N GLY A 308 17.70 0.40 4.61
CA GLY A 308 16.62 -0.36 5.22
C GLY A 308 17.08 -1.72 5.73
N SER A 309 16.43 -2.18 6.80
CA SER A 309 16.58 -3.53 7.36
C SER A 309 16.17 -4.65 6.38
N ASN A 310 16.28 -5.89 6.86
CA ASN A 310 15.51 -7.00 6.29
C ASN A 310 14.00 -6.69 6.32
N THR A 311 13.26 -7.24 5.36
CA THR A 311 11.80 -7.11 5.31
C THR A 311 11.16 -7.93 6.42
N VAL A 312 10.22 -7.32 7.14
CA VAL A 312 9.38 -7.98 8.13
C VAL A 312 7.95 -8.00 7.61
N VAL A 313 7.38 -9.19 7.40
CA VAL A 313 6.01 -9.36 6.92
C VAL A 313 5.13 -9.78 8.09
N LEU A 314 4.01 -9.08 8.30
CA LEU A 314 3.05 -9.38 9.35
C LEU A 314 1.65 -9.46 8.79
N THR A 315 0.90 -10.48 9.22
CA THR A 315 -0.53 -10.64 8.96
C THR A 315 -1.27 -10.42 10.26
N ARG A 316 -2.32 -9.62 10.25
CA ARG A 316 -3.18 -9.45 11.41
C ARG A 316 -4.00 -10.74 11.62
N PRO A 317 -3.92 -11.39 12.79
CA PRO A 317 -4.70 -12.58 13.10
C PRO A 317 -6.21 -12.33 13.04
#